data_AF-A0AAD6E5R1-F1
#
_entry.id   AF-A0AAD6E5R1-F1
#
_cell.length_a   1.000
_cell.length_b   1.000
_cell.length_c   1.000
_cell.angle_alpha   90.00
_cell.angle_beta   90.00
_cell.angle_gamma   90.00
#
_symmetry.space_group_name_H-M   'P 1'
#
loop_
_entity.id
_entity.type
_entity.pdbx_description
1 polymer ?
#
loop_
_entity_poly.entity_id
_entity_poly.type
_entity_poly.pdbx_seq_one_letter_code
_entity_poly.pdbx_strand_id
1 'polypeptide(L)'
;MLLGDPMISLHLQLTLVFLHYYCIYGLGFIVSALVRREDGPLLCMLLSLITSALSGSAPRLSTVRDWHLAWFWYAWPATWFSEAFVQGNINPLGYLYDLGDAFAYTGFKAGRMAMDIAFLIFIGTAYRLLSYALFVLWGWKSLH
;
A
#
# COMPACT_ATOMS: atom_id res chain seq x y z
N MET A 1 -26.89 13.50 -13.25
CA MET A 1 -25.87 12.97 -12.31
C MET A 1 -24.49 13.46 -12.73
N LEU A 2 -24.21 14.76 -12.58
CA LEU A 2 -22.95 15.38 -13.02
C LEU A 2 -22.04 15.82 -11.86
N LEU A 3 -22.56 15.86 -10.62
CA LEU A 3 -21.79 16.24 -9.42
C LEU A 3 -21.19 15.04 -8.66
N GLY A 4 -21.44 13.80 -9.10
CA GLY A 4 -21.02 12.59 -8.37
C GLY A 4 -20.08 11.67 -9.14
N ASP A 5 -19.61 12.07 -10.32
CA ASP A 5 -18.68 11.24 -11.10
C ASP A 5 -17.26 11.39 -10.51
N PRO A 6 -16.60 10.31 -10.07
CA PRO A 6 -15.23 10.39 -9.60
C PRO A 6 -14.31 10.98 -10.67
N MET A 7 -13.37 11.83 -10.24
CA MET A 7 -12.40 12.46 -11.15
C MET A 7 -11.49 11.41 -11.84
N ILE A 8 -11.22 10.31 -11.14
CA ILE A 8 -10.54 9.13 -11.64
C ILE A 8 -11.57 8.15 -12.24
N SER A 9 -11.17 7.39 -13.26
CA SER A 9 -12.04 6.32 -13.77
C SER A 9 -12.37 5.32 -12.67
N LEU A 10 -13.67 5.01 -12.50
CA LEU A 10 -14.17 4.12 -11.46
C LEU A 10 -13.46 2.76 -11.48
N HIS A 11 -13.20 2.21 -12.68
CA HIS A 11 -12.49 0.95 -12.85
C HIS A 11 -11.07 0.98 -12.29
N LEU A 12 -10.33 2.07 -12.50
CA LEU A 12 -8.97 2.23 -12.00
C LEU A 12 -8.98 2.39 -10.48
N GLN A 13 -9.87 3.23 -9.95
CA GLN A 13 -10.00 3.43 -8.51
C GLN A 13 -10.34 2.13 -7.78
N LEU A 14 -11.31 1.39 -8.31
CA LEU A 14 -11.71 0.10 -7.78
C LEU A 14 -10.56 -0.92 -7.83
N THR A 15 -9.81 -0.95 -8.93
CA THR A 15 -8.63 -1.81 -9.09
C THR A 15 -7.56 -1.50 -8.04
N LEU A 16 -7.24 -0.21 -7.83
CA LEU A 16 -6.26 0.21 -6.83
C LEU A 16 -6.68 -0.20 -5.42
N VAL A 17 -7.95 0.00 -5.07
CA VAL A 17 -8.49 -0.39 -3.77
C VAL A 17 -8.44 -1.92 -3.59
N PHE A 18 -8.90 -2.69 -4.58
CA PHE A 18 -8.81 -4.15 -4.53
C PHE A 18 -7.37 -4.64 -4.38
N LEU A 19 -6.45 -4.01 -5.09
CA LEU A 19 -5.04 -4.38 -5.04
C LEU A 19 -4.40 -4.03 -3.69
N HIS A 20 -4.80 -2.92 -3.08
CA HIS A 20 -4.40 -2.58 -1.72
C HIS A 20 -4.91 -3.63 -0.72
N TYR A 21 -6.21 -3.99 -0.78
CA TYR A 21 -6.76 -5.08 0.04
C TYR A 21 -6.04 -6.41 -0.21
N TYR A 22 -5.74 -6.75 -1.46
CA TYR A 22 -4.99 -7.94 -1.83
C TYR A 22 -3.63 -8.01 -1.09
N CYS A 23 -2.93 -6.89 -0.92
CA CYS A 23 -1.70 -6.81 -0.14
C CYS A 23 -1.95 -6.96 1.36
N ILE A 24 -2.92 -6.23 1.93
CA ILE A 24 -3.22 -6.28 3.38
C ILE A 24 -3.67 -7.69 3.80
N TYR A 25 -4.48 -8.38 3.00
CA TYR A 25 -4.83 -9.78 3.25
C TYR A 25 -3.61 -10.71 3.16
N GLY A 26 -2.68 -10.46 2.24
CA GLY A 26 -1.42 -11.20 2.17
C GLY A 26 -0.59 -11.06 3.46
N LEU A 27 -0.53 -9.85 4.01
CA LEU A 27 0.11 -9.59 5.30
C LEU A 27 -0.64 -10.32 6.44
N GLY A 28 -1.96 -10.33 6.41
CA GLY A 28 -2.78 -11.10 7.36
C GLY A 28 -2.49 -12.61 7.36
N PHE A 29 -2.16 -13.19 6.20
CA PHE A 29 -1.72 -14.59 6.13
C PHE A 29 -0.36 -14.82 6.78
N ILE A 30 0.58 -13.87 6.67
CA ILE A 30 1.86 -13.93 7.38
C ILE A 30 1.61 -13.91 8.89
N VAL A 31 0.78 -12.99 9.37
CA VAL A 31 0.44 -12.89 10.80
C VAL A 31 -0.21 -14.18 11.30
N SER A 32 -1.14 -14.73 10.54
CA SER A 32 -1.83 -15.98 10.90
C SER A 32 -0.89 -17.19 10.95
N ALA A 33 0.24 -17.15 10.25
CA ALA A 33 1.25 -18.20 10.29
C ALA A 33 2.18 -18.06 11.52
N LEU A 34 2.40 -16.84 12.01
CA LEU A 34 3.37 -16.55 13.08
C LEU A 34 2.74 -16.47 14.48
N VAL A 35 1.46 -16.13 14.58
CA VAL A 35 0.79 -15.81 15.84
C VAL A 35 -0.31 -16.82 16.15
N ARG A 36 -0.59 -17.00 17.45
CA ARG A 36 -1.70 -17.85 17.91
C ARG A 36 -3.03 -17.29 17.40
N ARG A 37 -3.99 -18.18 17.18
CA ARG A 37 -5.32 -17.82 16.63
C ARG A 37 -6.08 -16.78 17.44
N GLU A 38 -5.84 -16.74 18.75
CA GLU A 38 -6.46 -15.77 19.67
C GLU A 38 -5.94 -14.33 19.48
N ASP A 39 -4.63 -14.16 19.27
CA ASP A 39 -3.99 -12.85 19.13
C ASP A 39 -3.93 -12.35 17.67
N GLY A 40 -4.12 -13.25 16.71
CA GLY A 40 -4.00 -12.97 15.27
C GLY A 40 -4.83 -11.77 14.80
N PRO A 41 -6.14 -11.70 15.10
CA PRO A 41 -6.98 -10.57 14.67
C PRO A 41 -6.50 -9.22 15.21
N LEU A 42 -6.07 -9.16 16.48
CA LEU A 42 -5.55 -7.94 17.10
C LEU A 42 -4.28 -7.46 16.41
N LEU A 43 -3.34 -8.37 16.16
CA LEU A 43 -2.08 -8.02 15.51
C LEU A 43 -2.28 -7.61 14.04
N CYS A 44 -3.18 -8.28 13.31
CA CYS A 44 -3.58 -7.88 11.95
C CYS A 44 -4.15 -6.45 11.93
N MET A 45 -5.04 -6.13 12.87
CA MET A 45 -5.62 -4.80 12.99
C MET A 45 -4.51 -3.76 13.23
N LEU A 46 -3.64 -3.98 14.21
CA LEU A 46 -2.53 -3.06 14.53
C LEU A 46 -1.60 -2.85 13.34
N LEU A 47 -1.24 -3.92 12.62
CA LEU A 47 -0.39 -3.81 11.43
C LEU A 47 -1.10 -3.07 10.29
N SER A 48 -2.39 -3.29 10.07
CA SER A 48 -3.15 -2.53 9.08
C SER A 48 -3.16 -1.03 9.40
N LEU A 49 -3.28 -0.67 10.68
CA LEU A 49 -3.20 0.72 11.12
C LEU A 49 -1.81 1.32 10.91
N ILE A 50 -0.75 0.60 11.30
CA ILE A 50 0.63 1.04 11.14
C ILE A 50 0.96 1.23 9.66
N THR A 51 0.64 0.26 8.81
CA THR A 51 0.88 0.35 7.37
C THR A 51 0.13 1.51 6.74
N SER A 52 -1.12 1.76 7.15
CA SER A 52 -1.89 2.93 6.70
C SER A 52 -1.25 4.25 7.14
N ALA A 53 -0.72 4.34 8.36
CA ALA A 53 -0.01 5.54 8.84
C ALA A 53 1.29 5.80 8.05
N LEU A 54 1.95 4.73 7.60
CA LEU A 54 3.17 4.76 6.79
C LEU A 54 2.89 4.96 5.28
N SER A 55 1.72 5.47 4.93
CA SER A 55 1.33 5.72 3.54
C SER A 55 1.98 6.96 2.90
N GLY A 56 2.75 7.74 3.67
CA GLY A 56 3.35 9.01 3.23
C GLY A 56 2.39 10.21 3.23
N SER A 57 1.19 10.04 3.79
CA SER A 57 0.17 11.10 3.93
C SER A 57 0.28 11.88 5.24
N ALA A 58 0.44 11.20 6.39
CA ALA A 58 0.53 11.84 7.70
C ALA A 58 1.92 12.46 7.92
N PRO A 59 3.01 11.68 8.04
CA PRO A 59 4.32 12.22 7.71
C PRO A 59 4.43 12.30 6.20
N ARG A 60 4.51 13.52 5.66
CA ARG A 60 4.72 13.73 4.23
C ARG A 60 5.99 13.01 3.79
N LEU A 61 5.94 12.38 2.63
CA LEU A 61 7.08 11.62 2.11
C LEU A 61 8.30 12.50 1.82
N SER A 62 8.11 13.79 1.56
CA SER A 62 9.17 14.80 1.50
C SER A 62 9.95 14.88 2.81
N THR A 63 9.25 15.05 3.94
CA THR A 63 9.85 15.08 5.28
C THR A 63 10.51 13.74 5.65
N VAL A 64 9.91 12.62 5.27
CA VAL A 64 10.50 11.28 5.49
C VAL A 64 11.81 11.10 4.71
N ARG A 65 11.93 11.73 3.54
CA ARG A 65 13.16 11.71 2.74
C ARG A 65 14.29 12.47 3.42
N ASP A 66 13.98 13.55 4.11
CA ASP A 66 14.95 14.31 4.92
C ASP A 66 15.46 13.48 6.11
N TRP A 67 14.67 12.52 6.60
CA TRP A 67 15.10 11.55 7.62
C TRP A 67 15.98 10.42 7.04
N HIS A 68 16.24 10.42 5.72
CA HIS A 68 16.92 9.35 5.00
C HIS A 68 16.28 7.96 5.17
N LEU A 69 15.00 7.91 5.54
CA LEU A 69 14.27 6.67 5.89
C LEU A 69 13.19 6.30 4.86
N ALA A 70 13.20 6.93 3.68
CA ALA A 70 12.21 6.70 2.63
C ALA A 70 12.07 5.21 2.22
N TRP A 71 13.17 4.43 2.28
CA TRP A 71 13.15 3.00 1.98
C TRP A 71 12.17 2.23 2.88
N PHE A 72 12.02 2.65 4.14
CA PHE A 72 11.11 2.00 5.08
C PHE A 72 9.65 2.25 4.71
N TRP A 73 9.31 3.45 4.22
CA TRP A 73 7.96 3.74 3.71
C TRP A 73 7.66 2.92 2.45
N TYR A 74 8.62 2.82 1.53
CA TYR A 74 8.45 2.02 0.30
C TYR A 74 8.46 0.51 0.52
N ALA A 75 8.81 0.01 1.72
CA ALA A 75 8.65 -1.39 2.07
C ALA A 75 7.17 -1.80 2.22
N TRP A 76 6.28 -0.84 2.47
CA TRP A 76 4.87 -1.08 2.71
C TRP A 76 4.01 -0.79 1.47
N PRO A 77 2.97 -1.58 1.21
CA PRO A 77 2.10 -1.39 0.05
C PRO A 77 1.33 -0.06 0.11
N ALA A 78 1.11 0.51 1.29
CA ALA A 78 0.35 1.74 1.46
C ALA A 78 0.97 2.95 0.74
N THR A 79 2.30 3.07 0.71
CA THR A 79 2.99 4.17 0.01
C THR A 79 2.75 4.10 -1.50
N TRP A 80 2.94 2.93 -2.09
CA TRP A 80 2.70 2.69 -3.52
C TRP A 80 1.24 2.94 -3.91
N PHE A 81 0.30 2.49 -3.07
CA PHE A 81 -1.12 2.76 -3.26
C PHE A 81 -1.44 4.25 -3.21
N SER A 82 -0.95 4.97 -2.20
CA SER A 82 -1.21 6.42 -2.07
C SER A 82 -0.70 7.22 -3.25
N GLU A 83 0.48 6.89 -3.76
CA GLU A 83 1.06 7.57 -4.92
C GLU A 83 0.22 7.35 -6.18
N ALA A 84 -0.14 6.10 -6.48
CA ALA A 84 -1.00 5.76 -7.60
C ALA A 84 -2.39 6.40 -7.47
N PHE A 85 -2.97 6.37 -6.26
CA PHE A 85 -4.29 6.89 -5.97
C PHE A 85 -4.34 8.42 -6.10
N VAL A 86 -3.38 9.12 -5.49
CA VAL A 86 -3.28 10.58 -5.61
C VAL A 86 -3.04 10.96 -7.06
N GLN A 87 -2.07 10.33 -7.72
CA GLN A 87 -1.78 10.63 -9.12
C GLN A 87 -3.02 10.46 -10.02
N GLY A 88 -3.75 9.35 -9.88
CA GLY A 88 -4.96 9.12 -10.67
C GLY A 88 -6.08 10.13 -10.40
N ASN A 89 -6.18 10.67 -9.19
CA ASN A 89 -7.22 11.65 -8.82
C ASN A 89 -6.86 13.09 -9.17
N ILE A 90 -5.58 13.47 -9.15
CA ILE A 90 -5.15 14.86 -9.41
C ILE A 90 -4.71 15.10 -10.85
N ASN A 91 -4.25 14.07 -11.58
CA ASN A 91 -3.88 14.21 -12.99
C ASN A 91 -4.97 14.88 -13.85
N PRO A 92 -6.27 14.53 -13.71
CA PRO A 92 -7.34 15.18 -14.48
C PRO A 92 -7.46 16.69 -14.22
N LEU A 93 -6.92 17.19 -13.10
CA LEU A 93 -6.96 18.60 -12.71
C LEU A 93 -5.72 19.38 -13.15
N GLY A 94 -4.79 18.76 -13.88
CA GLY A 94 -3.55 19.41 -14.32
C GLY A 94 -3.73 20.57 -15.31
N TYR A 95 -4.94 20.75 -15.86
CA TYR A 95 -5.28 21.95 -16.63
C TYR A 95 -5.54 23.19 -15.76
N LEU A 96 -5.81 23.00 -14.46
CA LEU A 96 -6.18 24.05 -13.51
C LEU A 96 -5.11 24.28 -12.44
N TYR A 97 -4.44 23.23 -12.00
CA TYR A 97 -3.46 23.29 -10.91
C TYR A 97 -2.06 22.87 -11.34
N ASP A 98 -1.04 23.43 -10.68
CA ASP A 98 0.34 22.97 -10.81
C ASP A 98 0.52 21.66 -10.02
N LEU A 99 0.51 20.55 -10.76
CA LEU A 99 0.71 19.23 -10.17
C LEU A 99 2.18 19.00 -9.76
N GLY A 100 3.13 19.65 -10.42
CA GLY A 100 4.56 19.49 -10.14
C GLY A 100 4.89 19.94 -8.73
N ASP A 101 4.41 21.12 -8.35
CA ASP A 101 4.56 21.66 -7.00
C ASP A 101 3.83 20.79 -5.95
N ALA A 102 2.66 20.26 -6.28
CA ALA A 102 1.93 19.36 -5.38
C ALA A 102 2.71 18.05 -5.11
N PHE A 103 3.31 17.44 -6.14
CA PHE A 103 4.16 16.27 -6.00
C PHE A 103 5.46 16.58 -5.26
N ALA A 104 6.08 17.75 -5.50
CA ALA A 104 7.26 18.19 -4.79
C ALA A 104 6.98 18.40 -3.29
N TYR A 105 5.85 19.03 -2.95
CA TYR A 105 5.44 19.29 -1.58
C TYR A 105 5.15 18.01 -0.80
N THR A 106 4.39 17.09 -1.39
CA THR A 106 4.05 15.79 -0.77
C THR A 106 5.25 14.85 -0.74
N GLY A 107 6.15 14.96 -1.71
CA GLY A 107 7.28 14.06 -1.94
C GLY A 107 6.92 12.81 -2.74
N PHE A 108 5.67 12.66 -3.17
CA PHE A 108 5.23 11.60 -4.08
C PHE A 108 5.87 11.79 -5.46
N LYS A 109 6.17 10.71 -6.18
CA LYS A 109 6.68 10.83 -7.56
C LYS A 109 5.55 10.72 -8.57
N ALA A 110 5.54 11.66 -9.50
CA ALA A 110 4.65 11.68 -10.64
C ALA A 110 5.09 10.71 -11.75
N GLY A 111 4.18 10.44 -12.69
CA GLY A 111 4.47 9.73 -13.94
C GLY A 111 4.68 8.21 -13.82
N ARG A 112 4.44 7.62 -12.64
CA ARG A 112 4.83 6.22 -12.37
C ARG A 112 3.72 5.29 -11.87
N MET A 113 2.46 5.71 -12.00
CA MET A 113 1.30 4.91 -11.59
C MET A 113 1.35 3.44 -12.03
N ALA A 114 1.78 3.15 -13.27
CA ALA A 114 1.90 1.77 -13.76
C ALA A 114 2.94 0.95 -12.98
N MET A 115 4.07 1.57 -12.62
CA MET A 115 5.10 0.97 -11.77
C MET A 115 4.54 0.75 -10.36
N ASP A 116 3.81 1.70 -9.80
CA ASP A 116 3.23 1.60 -8.46
C ASP A 116 2.22 0.42 -8.38
N ILE A 117 1.38 0.26 -9.41
CA ILE A 117 0.47 -0.88 -9.56
C ILE A 117 1.27 -2.21 -9.65
N ALA A 118 2.34 -2.24 -10.45
CA ALA A 118 3.17 -3.43 -10.58
C ALA A 118 3.82 -3.82 -9.24
N PHE A 119 4.31 -2.84 -8.46
CA PHE A 119 4.87 -3.09 -7.13
C PHE A 119 3.82 -3.59 -6.14
N LEU A 120 2.60 -3.08 -6.18
CA LEU A 120 1.51 -3.61 -5.36
C LEU A 120 1.21 -5.08 -5.67
N ILE A 121 1.12 -5.45 -6.96
CA ILE A 121 0.96 -6.87 -7.36
C ILE A 121 2.14 -7.69 -6.81
N PHE A 122 3.37 -7.22 -7.02
CA PHE A 122 4.57 -7.89 -6.57
C PHE A 122 4.58 -8.10 -5.04
N ILE A 123 4.38 -7.05 -4.24
CA ILE A 123 4.35 -7.12 -2.77
C ILE A 123 3.26 -8.10 -2.31
N GLY A 124 2.05 -7.99 -2.84
CA GLY A 124 0.96 -8.87 -2.45
C GLY A 124 1.20 -10.34 -2.81
N THR A 125 1.87 -10.62 -3.94
CA THR A 125 2.32 -11.99 -4.28
C THR A 125 3.45 -12.47 -3.38
N ALA A 126 4.43 -11.62 -3.09
CA ALA A 126 5.55 -11.94 -2.22
C ALA A 126 5.09 -12.29 -0.80
N TYR A 127 4.11 -11.56 -0.26
CA TYR A 127 3.53 -11.87 1.04
C TYR A 127 2.87 -13.25 1.09
N ARG A 128 2.19 -13.67 0.01
CA ARG A 128 1.59 -15.01 -0.09
C ARG A 128 2.65 -16.10 -0.15
N LEU A 129 3.67 -15.93 -1.00
CA LEU A 129 4.78 -16.89 -1.09
C LEU A 129 5.49 -17.05 0.26
N LEU A 130 5.75 -15.93 0.95
CA LEU A 130 6.37 -15.95 2.26
C LEU A 130 5.48 -16.63 3.31
N SER A 131 4.17 -16.35 3.31
CA SER A 131 3.23 -17.03 4.20
C SER A 131 3.18 -18.53 3.95
N TYR A 132 3.13 -19.00 2.69
CA TYR A 132 3.17 -20.43 2.39
C TYR A 132 4.47 -21.08 2.83
N ALA A 133 5.61 -20.43 2.61
CA ALA A 133 6.90 -20.92 3.10
C ALA A 133 6.91 -21.03 4.63
N LEU A 134 6.39 -20.03 5.35
CA LEU A 134 6.27 -20.07 6.81
C LEU A 134 5.36 -21.21 7.26
N PHE A 135 4.21 -21.42 6.62
CA PHE A 135 3.31 -22.53 6.96
C PHE A 135 3.96 -23.90 6.75
N VAL A 136 4.72 -24.09 5.66
CA VAL A 136 5.42 -25.35 5.40
C VAL A 136 6.54 -25.57 6.43
N LEU A 137 7.35 -24.56 6.73
CA LEU A 137 8.48 -24.71 7.65
C LEU A 137 8.04 -24.83 9.12
N TRP A 138 7.05 -24.05 9.54
CA TRP A 138 6.60 -23.99 10.93
C TRP A 138 5.52 -25.03 11.24
N GLY A 139 4.59 -25.26 10.31
CA GLY A 139 3.55 -26.28 10.46
C GLY A 139 4.13 -27.69 10.57
N TRP A 140 5.26 -27.95 9.91
CA TRP A 140 5.93 -29.26 10.01
C TRP A 140 6.63 -29.48 11.35
N LYS A 141 7.12 -28.40 11.98
CA LYS A 141 7.75 -28.43 13.31
C LYS A 141 6.77 -28.62 14.47
N SER A 142 5.48 -28.42 14.28
CA SER A 142 4.48 -28.57 15.35
C SER A 142 3.84 -29.96 15.39
N LEU A 143 4.15 -30.84 14.43
CA LEU A 143 3.64 -32.22 14.35
C LEU A 143 4.64 -33.28 14.85
N HIS A 144 5.86 -32.88 15.17
CA HIS A 144 6.92 -33.69 15.80
C HIS A 144 7.33 -33.06 17.12
#